data_AF-A0AAW7NY40-F1
#
_entry.id   AF-A0AAW7NY40-F1
#
_cell.length_a   1.000
_cell.length_b   1.000
_cell.length_c   1.000
_cell.angle_alpha   90.00
_cell.angle_beta   90.00
_cell.angle_gamma   90.00
#
_symmetry.space_group_name_H-M   'P 1'
#
loop_
_entity.id
_entity.type
_entity.pdbx_description
1 polymer ?
#
loop_
_entity_poly.entity_id
_entity_poly.type
_entity_poly.pdbx_seq_one_letter_code
_entity_poly.pdbx_strand_id
1 'polypeptide(L)'
;MKIQDLQDGDLIFTVGSSEIVAAIRAATGSYSHVAIFFNGEIYHATHENGVVNQDLSDFLQDEDVYDVYCYPAIEAEAVFKRAKLHLGKPYNFSFYPQSDGFYCSEYIAEILPIFDTIPMQFGDEKNMISDFWQKYYRDLGLAVPLDQPGTNPSQLAQSRTLIYKGELHD
;
A
#
# COMPACT_ATOMS: atom_id res chain seq x y z
N MET A 1 19.85 -2.58 2.54
CA MET A 1 19.87 -3.73 1.61
C MET A 1 20.11 -3.21 0.20
N LYS A 2 20.59 -4.06 -0.71
CA LYS A 2 20.70 -3.73 -2.13
C LYS A 2 19.55 -4.33 -2.92
N ILE A 3 19.29 -3.78 -4.11
CA ILE A 3 18.32 -4.33 -5.07
C ILE A 3 18.51 -5.82 -5.32
N GLN A 4 19.75 -6.27 -5.47
CA GLN A 4 20.10 -7.68 -5.68
C GLN A 4 19.72 -8.63 -4.52
N ASP A 5 19.40 -8.08 -3.33
CA ASP A 5 19.01 -8.85 -2.15
C ASP A 5 17.48 -9.06 -2.05
N LEU A 6 16.72 -8.48 -2.98
CA LEU A 6 15.27 -8.66 -3.09
C LEU A 6 14.94 -10.09 -3.50
N GLN A 7 13.88 -10.62 -2.89
CA GLN A 7 13.36 -11.95 -3.14
C GLN A 7 11.87 -11.89 -3.46
N ASP A 8 11.41 -12.85 -4.25
CA ASP A 8 10.00 -13.00 -4.57
C ASP A 8 9.15 -13.03 -3.29
N GLY A 9 8.19 -12.12 -3.22
CA GLY A 9 7.32 -11.95 -2.06
C GLY A 9 7.76 -10.89 -1.05
N ASP A 10 8.92 -10.26 -1.25
CA ASP A 10 9.31 -9.11 -0.44
C ASP A 10 8.29 -7.98 -0.62
N LEU A 11 7.80 -7.47 0.51
CA LEU A 11 6.97 -6.27 0.57
C LEU A 11 7.86 -5.05 0.68
N ILE A 12 7.59 -4.05 -0.13
CA ILE A 12 8.33 -2.78 -0.16
C ILE A 12 7.38 -1.67 0.28
N PHE A 13 7.71 -1.02 1.39
CA PHE A 13 6.93 0.08 1.96
C PHE A 13 7.62 1.41 1.66
N THR A 14 6.87 2.39 1.16
CA THR A 14 7.42 3.67 0.73
C THR A 14 7.02 4.79 1.67
N VAL A 15 7.98 5.63 2.03
CA VAL A 15 7.77 6.93 2.67
C VAL A 15 7.99 8.01 1.62
N GLY A 16 6.90 8.45 0.98
CA GLY A 16 6.95 9.52 -0.01
C GLY A 16 6.65 10.92 0.54
N SER A 17 6.57 11.89 -0.37
CA SER A 17 6.48 13.32 -0.03
C SER A 17 5.32 14.13 -0.67
N SER A 18 4.48 13.53 -1.53
CA SER A 18 3.36 14.25 -2.16
C SER A 18 2.25 14.68 -1.17
N GLU A 19 1.35 15.60 -1.58
CA GLU A 19 0.30 16.13 -0.69
C GLU A 19 -0.65 15.04 -0.15
N ILE A 20 -1.13 14.15 -1.03
CA ILE A 20 -1.96 13.02 -0.62
C ILE A 20 -1.17 12.05 0.26
N VAL A 21 0.11 11.84 -0.02
CA VAL A 21 1.01 11.02 0.78
C VAL A 21 1.17 11.59 2.19
N ALA A 22 1.35 12.91 2.32
CA ALA A 22 1.41 13.57 3.61
C ALA A 22 0.11 13.41 4.40
N ALA A 23 -1.04 13.51 3.75
CA ALA A 23 -2.35 13.31 4.38
C ALA A 23 -2.58 11.86 4.84
N ILE A 24 -2.15 10.87 4.05
CA ILE A 24 -2.15 9.46 4.46
C ILE A 24 -1.29 9.28 5.70
N ARG A 25 -0.05 9.78 5.67
CA ARG A 25 0.90 9.61 6.77
C ARG A 25 0.44 10.26 8.07
N ALA A 26 -0.14 11.45 7.97
CA ALA A 26 -0.73 12.13 9.11
C ALA A 26 -1.88 11.33 9.75
N ALA A 27 -2.63 10.56 8.95
CA ALA A 27 -3.75 9.77 9.43
C ALA A 27 -3.36 8.36 9.90
N THR A 28 -2.33 7.75 9.30
CA THR A 28 -2.09 6.30 9.48
C THR A 28 -0.69 5.92 9.95
N GLY A 29 0.29 6.83 9.88
CA GLY A 29 1.68 6.58 10.32
C GLY A 29 2.73 6.82 9.24
N SER A 30 3.88 6.14 9.34
CA SER A 30 5.07 6.49 8.54
C SER A 30 4.96 6.19 7.05
N TYR A 31 4.35 5.07 6.67
CA TYR A 31 4.32 4.59 5.29
C TYR A 31 3.08 5.08 4.54
N SER A 32 3.32 5.40 3.27
CA SER A 32 2.34 6.00 2.35
C SER A 32 1.92 5.09 1.21
N HIS A 33 2.77 4.12 0.86
CA HIS A 33 2.52 3.15 -0.19
C HIS A 33 3.10 1.79 0.19
N VAL A 34 2.58 0.74 -0.43
CA VAL A 34 3.12 -0.62 -0.31
C VAL A 34 3.01 -1.35 -1.63
N ALA A 35 4.03 -2.13 -1.95
CA ALA A 35 4.11 -2.97 -3.13
C ALA A 35 4.70 -4.35 -2.79
N ILE A 36 4.65 -5.29 -3.75
CA ILE A 36 5.28 -6.61 -3.62
C ILE A 36 6.20 -6.88 -4.82
N PHE A 37 7.37 -7.43 -4.55
CA PHE A 37 8.38 -7.77 -5.56
C PHE A 37 8.21 -9.21 -6.06
N PHE A 38 8.20 -9.40 -7.37
CA PHE A 38 8.24 -10.72 -8.00
C PHE A 38 8.99 -10.67 -9.34
N ASN A 39 9.91 -11.61 -9.56
CA ASN A 39 10.62 -11.81 -10.82
C ASN A 39 11.30 -10.55 -11.37
N GLY A 40 11.80 -9.66 -10.50
CA GLY A 40 12.44 -8.40 -10.92
C GLY A 40 11.50 -7.21 -11.08
N GLU A 41 10.20 -7.41 -10.94
CA GLU A 41 9.18 -6.37 -11.13
C GLU A 41 8.45 -6.05 -9.81
N ILE A 42 7.84 -4.88 -9.77
CA ILE A 42 7.02 -4.39 -8.66
C ILE A 42 5.55 -4.46 -9.02
N TYR A 43 4.77 -5.16 -8.20
CA TYR A 43 3.32 -5.28 -8.32
C TYR A 43 2.65 -4.41 -7.25
N HIS A 44 1.78 -3.48 -7.66
CA HIS A 44 1.08 -2.56 -6.76
C HIS A 44 -0.18 -1.96 -7.40
N ALA A 45 -0.97 -1.22 -6.62
CA ALA A 45 -2.09 -0.43 -7.12
C ALA A 45 -1.75 1.07 -7.07
N THR A 46 -1.76 1.76 -8.21
CA THR A 46 -1.43 3.19 -8.34
C THR A 46 -2.63 4.03 -8.71
N HIS A 47 -2.59 5.32 -8.38
CA HIS A 47 -3.66 6.26 -8.71
C HIS A 47 -3.90 6.34 -10.24
N GLU A 48 -2.83 6.32 -11.02
CA GLU A 48 -2.87 6.59 -12.45
C GLU A 48 -3.32 5.37 -13.26
N ASN A 49 -2.85 4.17 -12.87
CA ASN A 49 -2.99 2.97 -13.69
C ASN A 49 -3.74 1.82 -13.01
N GLY A 50 -4.17 1.98 -11.75
CA GLY A 50 -4.77 0.89 -10.98
C GLY A 50 -3.74 -0.19 -10.65
N VAL A 51 -4.16 -1.47 -10.66
CA VAL A 51 -3.26 -2.59 -10.39
C VAL A 51 -2.35 -2.85 -11.58
N VAL A 52 -1.05 -2.64 -11.39
CA VAL A 52 -0.02 -2.80 -12.42
C VAL A 52 1.19 -3.55 -11.89
N ASN A 53 1.99 -4.06 -12.82
CA ASN A 53 3.39 -4.35 -12.61
C ASN A 53 4.25 -3.34 -13.38
N GLN A 54 5.38 -2.96 -12.82
CA GLN A 54 6.36 -2.11 -13.49
C GLN A 54 7.79 -2.47 -13.07
N ASP A 55 8.75 -2.03 -13.86
CA ASP A 55 10.18 -2.21 -13.56
C ASP A 55 10.54 -1.55 -12.22
N LEU A 56 11.45 -2.18 -11.48
CA LEU A 56 11.91 -1.65 -10.19
C LEU A 56 12.52 -0.24 -10.34
N SER A 57 13.24 0.03 -11.44
CA SER A 57 13.83 1.35 -11.72
C SER A 57 12.78 2.43 -11.93
N ASP A 58 11.60 2.08 -12.44
CA ASP A 58 10.51 3.03 -12.66
C ASP A 58 9.71 3.26 -11.37
N PHE A 59 9.76 2.29 -10.45
CA PHE A 59 9.17 2.41 -9.12
C PHE A 59 9.97 3.31 -8.18
N LEU A 60 11.30 3.18 -8.18
CA LEU A 60 12.17 3.92 -7.27
C LEU A 60 12.27 5.40 -7.67
N GLN A 61 12.22 6.27 -6.66
CA GLN A 61 12.25 7.73 -6.78
C GLN A 61 13.30 8.28 -5.82
N ASP A 62 14.11 9.24 -6.26
CA ASP A 62 15.30 9.74 -5.55
C ASP A 62 14.99 10.31 -4.14
N GLU A 63 13.79 10.87 -3.93
CA GLU A 63 13.41 11.54 -2.68
C GLU A 63 12.68 10.61 -1.69
N ASP A 64 12.34 9.40 -2.11
CA ASP A 64 11.52 8.47 -1.33
C ASP A 64 12.40 7.48 -0.56
N VAL A 65 11.92 7.04 0.61
CA VAL A 65 12.57 5.98 1.40
C VAL A 65 11.79 4.67 1.24
N TYR A 66 12.51 3.56 1.07
CA TYR A 66 11.94 2.25 0.82
C TYR A 66 12.39 1.25 1.90
N ASP A 67 11.45 0.73 2.68
CA ASP A 67 11.71 -0.29 3.68
C ASP A 67 11.21 -1.66 3.21
N VAL A 68 12.06 -2.68 3.33
CA VAL A 68 11.75 -4.03 2.86
C VAL A 68 11.41 -4.95 4.02
N TYR A 69 10.32 -5.69 3.86
CA TYR A 69 9.88 -6.72 4.79
C TYR A 69 9.63 -8.03 4.05
N CYS A 70 9.88 -9.15 4.70
CA CYS A 70 9.48 -10.46 4.18
C CYS A 70 8.48 -11.15 5.11
N TYR A 71 7.67 -12.03 4.53
CA TYR A 71 6.87 -13.00 5.27
C TYR A 71 7.49 -14.40 5.10
N PRO A 72 8.13 -14.97 6.14
CA PRO A 72 8.87 -16.24 5.98
C PRO A 72 8.04 -17.44 5.54
N ALA A 73 6.74 -17.42 5.81
CA ALA A 73 5.82 -18.50 5.42
C ALA A 73 5.03 -18.17 4.14
N ILE A 74 5.57 -17.28 3.30
CA ILE A 74 4.93 -16.93 2.03
C ILE A 74 4.95 -18.12 1.06
N GLU A 75 3.77 -18.43 0.51
CA GLU A 75 3.63 -19.32 -0.64
C GLU A 75 3.80 -18.50 -1.93
N ALA A 76 5.05 -18.14 -2.25
CA ALA A 76 5.40 -17.14 -3.27
C ALA A 76 4.70 -17.38 -4.63
N GLU A 77 4.69 -18.62 -5.13
CA GLU A 77 4.03 -18.97 -6.40
C GLU A 77 2.51 -18.76 -6.34
N ALA A 78 1.86 -19.05 -5.21
CA ALA A 78 0.43 -18.84 -5.04
C ALA A 78 0.09 -17.34 -4.96
N VAL A 79 0.89 -16.58 -4.23
CA VAL A 79 0.72 -15.12 -4.11
C VAL A 79 0.98 -14.45 -5.47
N PHE A 80 2.00 -14.87 -6.20
CA PHE A 80 2.30 -14.36 -7.53
C PHE A 80 1.17 -14.64 -8.54
N LYS A 81 0.54 -15.81 -8.48
CA LYS A 81 -0.66 -16.10 -9.30
C LYS A 81 -1.82 -15.14 -8.98
N ARG A 82 -2.06 -14.85 -7.70
CA ARG A 82 -3.09 -13.88 -7.29
C ARG A 82 -2.74 -12.47 -7.74
N ALA A 83 -1.49 -12.04 -7.56
CA ALA A 83 -1.00 -10.74 -8.01
C ALA A 83 -1.34 -10.49 -9.49
N LYS A 84 -1.03 -11.47 -10.36
CA LYS A 84 -1.33 -11.39 -11.79
C LYS A 84 -2.83 -11.40 -12.11
N LEU A 85 -3.66 -12.07 -11.30
CA LEU A 85 -5.10 -12.16 -11.53
C LEU A 85 -5.79 -10.79 -11.45
N HIS A 86 -5.24 -9.86 -10.67
CA HIS A 86 -5.82 -8.54 -10.45
C HIS A 86 -5.26 -7.45 -11.36
N LEU A 87 -4.25 -7.74 -12.20
CA LEU A 87 -3.67 -6.76 -13.12
C LEU A 87 -4.75 -6.12 -14.02
N GLY A 88 -4.70 -4.80 -14.15
CA GLY A 88 -5.65 -3.99 -14.92
C GLY A 88 -6.93 -3.62 -14.16
N LYS A 89 -7.11 -4.06 -12.91
CA LYS A 89 -8.20 -3.54 -12.07
C LYS A 89 -7.99 -2.06 -11.74
N PRO A 90 -9.06 -1.25 -11.66
CA PRO A 90 -8.94 0.18 -11.41
C PRO A 90 -8.42 0.49 -10.00
N TYR A 91 -8.02 1.74 -9.77
CA TYR A 91 -7.73 2.21 -8.42
C TYR A 91 -9.00 2.50 -7.63
N ASN A 92 -9.03 2.10 -6.35
CA ASN A 92 -10.13 2.41 -5.44
C ASN A 92 -9.95 3.79 -4.79
N PHE A 93 -10.35 4.86 -5.50
CA PHE A 93 -10.25 6.24 -5.00
C PHE A 93 -11.14 6.54 -3.79
N SER A 94 -12.22 5.77 -3.60
CA SER A 94 -13.13 6.03 -2.48
C SER A 94 -12.66 5.43 -1.17
N PHE A 95 -11.71 4.48 -1.22
CA PHE A 95 -11.29 3.64 -0.10
C PHE A 95 -12.44 2.84 0.56
N TYR A 96 -13.65 2.86 0.00
CA TYR A 96 -14.76 2.06 0.52
C TYR A 96 -14.50 0.58 0.25
N PRO A 97 -14.91 -0.30 1.18
CA PRO A 97 -14.85 -1.74 0.96
C PRO A 97 -15.77 -2.14 -0.21
N GLN A 98 -15.51 -3.31 -0.80
CA GLN A 98 -16.32 -3.89 -1.90
C GLN A 98 -16.34 -3.03 -3.16
N SER A 99 -15.23 -2.35 -3.45
CA SER A 99 -15.00 -1.64 -4.71
C SER A 99 -14.59 -2.61 -5.83
N ASP A 100 -14.78 -2.20 -7.09
CA ASP A 100 -14.31 -2.96 -8.26
C ASP A 100 -12.78 -2.96 -8.40
N GLY A 101 -12.14 -1.96 -7.78
CA GLY A 101 -10.71 -1.70 -7.79
C GLY A 101 -10.05 -1.87 -6.43
N PHE A 102 -8.76 -1.58 -6.37
CA PHE A 102 -7.97 -1.64 -5.14
C PHE A 102 -7.15 -0.37 -4.93
N TYR A 103 -6.93 -0.01 -3.67
CA TYR A 103 -5.79 0.81 -3.30
C TYR A 103 -4.63 -0.08 -2.82
N CYS A 104 -3.44 0.48 -2.65
CA CYS A 104 -2.20 -0.31 -2.54
C CYS A 104 -2.20 -1.37 -1.44
N SER A 105 -2.60 -1.01 -0.22
CA SER A 105 -2.63 -1.95 0.92
C SER A 105 -3.84 -2.89 0.88
N GLU A 106 -4.93 -2.51 0.23
CA GLU A 106 -6.06 -3.42 -0.03
C GLU A 106 -5.64 -4.52 -1.00
N TYR A 107 -4.94 -4.15 -2.08
CA TYR A 107 -4.39 -5.09 -3.04
C TYR A 107 -3.43 -6.10 -2.39
N ILE A 108 -2.51 -5.64 -1.53
CA ILE A 108 -1.59 -6.53 -0.81
C ILE A 108 -2.35 -7.48 0.14
N ALA A 109 -3.35 -6.97 0.87
CA ALA A 109 -4.17 -7.79 1.75
C ALA A 109 -5.00 -8.86 1.01
N GLU A 110 -5.46 -8.55 -0.21
CA GLU A 110 -6.18 -9.50 -1.06
C GLU A 110 -5.29 -10.65 -1.53
N ILE A 111 -4.07 -10.36 -2.00
CA ILE A 111 -3.17 -11.40 -2.55
C ILE A 111 -2.42 -12.19 -1.47
N LEU A 112 -2.19 -11.55 -0.32
CA LEU A 112 -1.53 -12.11 0.85
C LEU A 112 -2.45 -11.97 2.08
N PRO A 113 -3.42 -12.88 2.27
CA PRO A 113 -4.50 -12.76 3.27
C PRO A 113 -4.02 -13.14 4.67
N ILE A 114 -3.01 -12.44 5.16
CA ILE A 114 -2.46 -12.54 6.53
C ILE A 114 -2.77 -11.30 7.37
N PHE A 115 -3.45 -10.32 6.78
CA PHE A 115 -3.73 -9.02 7.37
C PHE A 115 -5.22 -8.87 7.62
N ASP A 116 -5.58 -8.50 8.84
CA ASP A 116 -6.95 -8.14 9.19
C ASP A 116 -7.26 -6.70 8.77
N THR A 117 -8.52 -6.43 8.49
CA THR A 117 -9.01 -5.06 8.33
C THR A 117 -9.12 -4.36 9.68
N ILE A 118 -8.82 -3.07 9.71
CA ILE A 118 -9.02 -2.19 10.86
C ILE A 118 -10.01 -1.05 10.50
N PRO A 119 -10.60 -0.37 11.50
CA PRO A 119 -11.35 0.85 11.25
C PRO A 119 -10.45 1.92 10.61
N MET A 120 -10.85 2.43 9.44
CA MET A 120 -10.09 3.44 8.73
C MET A 120 -10.12 4.81 9.43
N GLN A 121 -8.98 5.52 9.34
CA GLN A 121 -8.77 6.83 9.93
C GLN A 121 -8.43 7.83 8.83
N PHE A 122 -8.95 9.06 8.95
CA PHE A 122 -8.80 10.14 7.97
C PHE A 122 -8.39 11.45 8.64
N GLY A 123 -7.73 11.36 9.80
CA GLY A 123 -7.43 12.49 10.65
C GLY A 123 -6.39 12.12 11.71
N ASP A 124 -6.07 13.06 12.59
CA ASP A 124 -5.11 12.88 13.66
C ASP A 124 -5.82 12.83 15.03
N GLU A 125 -5.04 12.82 16.13
CA GLU A 125 -5.59 12.82 17.50
C GLU A 125 -6.44 14.05 17.83
N LYS A 126 -6.29 15.15 17.07
CA LYS A 126 -6.99 16.42 17.32
C LYS A 126 -8.24 16.56 16.46
N ASN A 127 -8.18 16.11 15.22
CA ASN A 127 -9.23 16.21 14.23
C ASN A 127 -9.49 14.83 13.63
N MET A 128 -10.65 14.26 13.93
CA MET A 128 -11.09 12.95 13.44
C MET A 128 -11.07 12.82 11.91
N ILE A 129 -11.32 13.93 11.20
CA ILE A 129 -11.21 14.05 9.75
C ILE A 129 -10.49 15.36 9.43
N SER A 130 -9.35 15.29 8.76
CA SER A 130 -8.58 16.47 8.37
C SER A 130 -9.27 17.29 7.27
N ASP A 131 -8.91 18.56 7.13
CA ASP A 131 -9.46 19.43 6.09
C ASP A 131 -9.18 18.90 4.66
N PHE A 132 -8.02 18.26 4.47
CA PHE A 132 -7.68 17.59 3.22
C PHE A 132 -8.72 16.52 2.88
N TRP A 133 -9.00 15.60 3.80
CA TRP A 133 -9.94 14.51 3.56
C TRP A 133 -11.38 15.01 3.44
N GLN A 134 -11.77 16.01 4.23
CA GLN A 134 -13.08 16.67 4.05
C GLN A 134 -13.23 17.27 2.65
N LYS A 135 -12.19 17.90 2.10
CA LYS A 135 -12.21 18.44 0.73
C LYS A 135 -12.24 17.31 -0.31
N TYR A 136 -11.37 16.32 -0.15
CA TYR A 136 -11.26 15.17 -1.05
C TYR A 136 -12.60 14.46 -1.26
N TYR A 137 -13.29 14.12 -0.16
CA TYR A 137 -14.57 13.43 -0.24
C TYR A 137 -15.73 14.32 -0.70
N ARG A 138 -15.66 15.63 -0.45
CA ARG A 138 -16.61 16.61 -1.02
C ARG A 138 -16.51 16.65 -2.54
N ASP A 139 -15.29 16.64 -3.08
CA ASP A 139 -15.05 16.63 -4.52
C ASP A 139 -15.49 15.31 -5.16
N LEU A 140 -15.38 14.19 -4.44
CA LEU A 140 -15.92 12.88 -4.84
C LEU A 140 -17.45 12.78 -4.72
N GLY A 141 -18.11 13.70 -4.00
CA GLY A 141 -19.54 13.62 -3.71
C GLY A 141 -19.91 12.46 -2.76
N LEU A 142 -18.97 12.00 -1.94
CA LEU A 142 -19.13 10.88 -1.01
C LEU A 142 -18.93 11.33 0.44
N ALA A 143 -19.44 10.54 1.39
CA ALA A 143 -19.08 10.68 2.80
C ALA A 143 -17.70 10.04 3.05
N VAL A 144 -16.92 10.60 3.96
CA VAL A 144 -15.67 9.98 4.42
C VAL A 144 -15.99 8.62 5.06
N PRO A 145 -15.36 7.50 4.64
CA PRO A 145 -15.59 6.16 5.18
C PRO A 145 -14.88 5.97 6.52
N LEU A 146 -15.05 6.94 7.42
CA LEU A 146 -14.53 6.85 8.77
C LEU A 146 -15.12 5.60 9.46
N ASP A 147 -14.27 4.88 10.18
CA ASP A 147 -14.59 3.64 10.90
C ASP A 147 -15.05 2.46 10.02
N GLN A 148 -15.08 2.61 8.69
CA GLN A 148 -15.29 1.47 7.79
C GLN A 148 -14.06 0.55 7.83
N PRO A 149 -14.25 -0.77 7.62
CA PRO A 149 -13.14 -1.71 7.56
C PRO A 149 -12.26 -1.43 6.34
N GLY A 150 -10.96 -1.36 6.56
CA GLY A 150 -9.95 -1.24 5.50
C GLY A 150 -8.55 -1.57 6.03
N THR A 151 -7.55 -1.39 5.18
CA THR A 151 -6.12 -1.52 5.52
C THR A 151 -5.37 -0.23 5.22
N ASN A 152 -4.16 -0.08 5.77
CA ASN A 152 -3.23 0.97 5.35
C ASN A 152 -1.77 0.46 5.41
N PRO A 153 -0.82 1.06 4.68
CA PRO A 153 0.56 0.56 4.61
C PRO A 153 1.24 0.47 5.98
N SER A 154 1.05 1.46 6.84
CA SER A 154 1.64 1.49 8.18
C SER A 154 1.13 0.35 9.07
N GLN A 155 -0.17 0.02 8.97
CA GLN A 155 -0.75 -1.11 9.68
C GLN A 155 -0.23 -2.45 9.16
N LEU A 156 -0.07 -2.63 7.84
CA LEU A 156 0.50 -3.86 7.31
C LEU A 156 1.95 -4.06 7.79
N ALA A 157 2.77 -3.00 7.78
CA ALA A 157 4.16 -3.05 8.23
C ALA A 157 4.32 -3.38 9.73
N GLN A 158 3.29 -3.13 10.54
CA GLN A 158 3.27 -3.48 11.97
C GLN A 158 2.88 -4.95 12.24
N SER A 159 2.56 -5.73 11.21
CA SER A 159 2.23 -7.14 11.38
C SER A 159 3.40 -7.91 11.99
N ARG A 160 3.11 -8.68 13.04
CA ARG A 160 4.11 -9.51 13.74
C ARG A 160 4.62 -10.68 12.91
N THR A 161 3.95 -11.00 11.81
CA THR A 161 4.37 -12.06 10.89
C THR A 161 5.42 -11.58 9.89
N LEU A 162 5.56 -10.26 9.71
CA LEU A 162 6.57 -9.68 8.84
C LEU A 162 7.90 -9.50 9.58
N ILE A 163 9.00 -9.72 8.86
CA ILE A 163 10.36 -9.48 9.34
C ILE A 163 10.95 -8.35 8.52
N TYR A 164 11.38 -7.28 9.20
CA TYR A 164 12.11 -6.19 8.58
C TYR A 164 13.47 -6.68 8.07
N LYS A 165 13.73 -6.52 6.77
CA LYS A 165 15.00 -6.88 6.14
C LYS A 165 15.98 -5.69 6.07
N GLY A 166 15.45 -4.46 6.07
CA GLY A 166 16.25 -3.23 6.03
C GLY A 166 15.72 -2.22 5.01
N GLU A 167 16.25 -1.00 5.08
CA GLU A 167 16.05 0.05 4.08
C GLU A 167 16.72 -0.37 2.76
N LEU A 168 16.03 -0.22 1.64
CA LEU A 168 16.53 -0.51 0.30
C LEU A 168 17.29 0.70 -0.23
N HIS A 169 18.52 0.44 -0.68
CA HIS A 169 19.35 1.41 -1.37
C HIS A 169 19.79 0.80 -2.70
N ASP A 170 20.12 1.66 -3.65
CA ASP A 170 20.81 1.28 -4.88
C ASP A 170 22.22 0.72 -4.61
#